data_AF-A0A401FUD8-F1
#
_entry.id   AF-A0A401FUD8-F1
#
_cell.length_a   1.000
_cell.length_b   1.000
_cell.length_c   1.000
_cell.angle_alpha   90.00
_cell.angle_beta   90.00
_cell.angle_gamma   90.00
#
_symmetry.space_group_name_H-M   'P 1'
#
loop_
_entity.id
_entity.type
_entity.pdbx_description
1 polymer ?
#
loop_
_entity_poly.entity_id
_entity_poly.type
_entity_poly.pdbx_seq_one_letter_code
_entity_poly.pdbx_strand_id
1 'polypeptide(L)'
;MKIRVRFVSVLLETGEVGVLVTSLCDEKLWPTEIFKELYNTRWGVETFYGTLKERLNLENFTGKTVESVRQDFYSTVFISGIESVLTGEARKKLSDKDDKNEYHQLVNKAVSFNTIKNHVTDLFFGESDTEILLEKLTRLFMTNPVCERKNRKFPRKRRPRASLNYHKRFKKIVF
;
A
#
# COMPACT_ATOMS: atom_id res chain seq x y z
N MET A 1 18.80 34.80 4.04
CA MET A 1 18.97 33.41 4.52
C MET A 1 19.61 32.59 3.40
N LYS A 2 20.69 31.84 3.68
CA LYS A 2 21.37 30.98 2.68
C LYS A 2 21.15 29.51 3.07
N ILE A 3 20.71 28.67 2.14
CA ILE A 3 20.53 27.22 2.35
C ILE A 3 21.56 26.49 1.51
N ARG A 4 22.32 25.59 2.13
CA ARG A 4 23.26 24.69 1.44
C ARG A 4 22.54 23.39 1.10
N VAL A 5 22.67 22.95 -0.15
CA VAL A 5 22.12 21.69 -0.64
C VAL A 5 23.15 20.97 -1.52
N ARG A 6 22.99 19.66 -1.65
CA ARG A 6 23.77 18.81 -2.57
C ARG A 6 22.86 18.32 -3.69
N PHE A 7 23.37 18.34 -4.91
CA PHE A 7 22.73 17.76 -6.08
C PHE A 7 23.35 16.39 -6.36
N VAL A 8 22.51 15.38 -6.53
CA VAL A 8 22.92 13.99 -6.74
C VAL A 8 22.32 13.49 -8.05
N SER A 9 23.17 13.14 -9.01
CA SER A 9 22.75 12.56 -10.29
C SER A 9 22.55 11.06 -10.18
N VAL A 10 21.40 10.55 -10.60
CA VAL A 10 21.04 9.13 -10.58
C VAL A 10 20.62 8.66 -11.97
N LEU A 11 21.19 7.54 -12.44
CA LEU A 11 20.81 6.93 -13.71
C LEU A 11 19.55 6.07 -13.53
N LEU A 12 18.47 6.44 -14.23
CA LEU A 12 17.21 5.72 -14.22
C LEU A 12 17.26 4.48 -15.12
N GLU A 13 16.33 3.54 -14.92
CA GLU A 13 16.21 2.37 -15.79
C GLU A 13 15.82 2.72 -17.24
N THR A 14 15.30 3.92 -17.47
CA THR A 14 14.98 4.45 -18.80
C THR A 14 16.22 4.92 -19.56
N GLY A 15 17.39 5.01 -18.90
CA GLY A 15 18.61 5.63 -19.43
C GLY A 15 18.69 7.14 -19.22
N GLU A 16 17.64 7.75 -18.65
CA GLU A 16 17.62 9.17 -18.33
C GLU A 16 18.37 9.46 -17.02
N VAL A 17 18.95 10.66 -16.90
CA VAL A 17 19.58 11.13 -15.67
C VAL A 17 18.57 11.94 -14.87
N GLY A 18 18.20 11.44 -13.69
CA GLY A 18 17.45 12.19 -12.69
C GLY A 18 18.42 12.96 -11.77
N VAL A 19 18.04 14.16 -11.35
CA VAL A 19 18.81 14.95 -10.38
C VAL A 19 17.99 15.12 -9.10
N LEU A 20 18.54 14.65 -7.99
CA LEU A 20 17.95 14.76 -6.66
C LEU A 20 18.62 15.90 -5.89
N VAL A 21 17.83 16.62 -5.08
CA VAL A 21 18.33 17.66 -4.19
C VAL A 21 18.18 17.19 -2.75
N THR A 22 19.26 17.28 -1.97
CA THR A 22 19.29 16.81 -0.58
C THR A 22 20.03 17.78 0.34
N SER A 23 19.64 17.80 1.61
CA SER A 23 20.39 18.47 2.68
C SER A 23 21.56 17.61 3.20
N LEU A 24 21.63 16.33 2.81
CA LEU A 24 22.69 15.39 3.18
C LEU A 24 23.98 15.69 2.39
N CYS A 25 24.77 16.63 2.90
CA CYS A 25 25.94 17.17 2.19
C CYS A 25 27.25 16.39 2.41
N ASP A 26 27.33 15.52 3.42
CA ASP A 26 28.54 14.73 3.71
C ASP A 26 28.62 13.50 2.80
N GLU A 27 29.54 13.50 1.85
CA GLU A 27 29.68 12.42 0.87
C GLU A 27 30.33 11.16 1.46
N LYS A 28 31.06 11.27 2.57
CA LYS A 28 31.65 10.12 3.25
C LYS A 28 30.59 9.35 4.03
N LEU A 29 29.67 10.08 4.68
CA LEU A 29 28.55 9.48 5.40
C LEU A 29 27.42 9.06 4.45
N TRP A 30 27.20 9.79 3.36
CA TRP A 30 26.10 9.59 2.41
C TRP A 30 26.63 9.45 0.98
N PRO A 31 27.13 8.27 0.59
CA PRO A 31 27.61 8.01 -0.77
C PRO A 31 26.51 8.25 -1.82
N THR A 32 26.89 8.50 -3.07
CA THR A 32 25.91 8.79 -4.15
C THR A 32 25.02 7.58 -4.46
N GLU A 33 25.55 6.38 -4.29
CA GLU A 33 24.98 5.11 -4.72
C GLU A 33 23.69 4.77 -3.96
N ILE A 34 23.58 5.21 -2.70
CA ILE A 34 22.39 4.94 -1.85
C ILE A 34 21.17 5.74 -2.29
N PHE A 35 21.36 6.88 -2.97
CA PHE A 35 20.26 7.81 -3.25
C PHE A 35 19.27 7.26 -4.27
N LYS A 36 19.71 6.37 -5.17
CA LYS A 36 18.81 5.71 -6.11
C LYS A 36 17.80 4.83 -5.38
N GLU A 37 18.27 4.00 -4.45
CA GLU A 37 17.40 3.13 -3.65
C GLU A 37 16.56 3.94 -2.67
N LEU A 38 17.16 4.92 -1.99
CA LEU A 38 16.46 5.82 -1.07
C LEU A 38 15.32 6.55 -1.78
N TYR A 39 15.56 7.11 -2.98
CA TYR A 39 14.51 7.75 -3.75
C TYR A 39 13.43 6.77 -4.21
N ASN A 40 13.79 5.52 -4.51
CA ASN A 40 12.82 4.48 -4.86
C ASN A 40 11.85 4.18 -3.70
N THR A 41 12.27 4.30 -2.44
CA THR A 41 11.37 4.12 -1.28
C THR A 41 10.18 5.09 -1.28
N ARG A 42 10.34 6.29 -1.89
CA ARG A 42 9.26 7.27 -2.07
C ARG A 42 8.09 6.71 -2.88
N TRP A 43 8.36 5.80 -3.81
CA TRP A 43 7.32 5.18 -4.65
C TRP A 43 6.31 4.37 -3.83
N GLY A 44 6.72 3.86 -2.66
CA GLY A 44 5.81 3.24 -1.69
C GLY A 44 4.67 4.17 -1.28
N VAL A 45 4.93 5.47 -1.15
CA VAL A 45 3.91 6.47 -0.79
C VAL A 45 2.91 6.68 -1.93
N GLU A 46 3.38 6.79 -3.17
CA GLU A 46 2.48 6.96 -4.33
C GLU A 46 1.58 5.74 -4.55
N THR A 47 2.16 4.54 -4.44
CA THR A 47 1.38 3.29 -4.57
C THR A 47 0.39 3.11 -3.42
N PHE A 48 0.70 3.61 -2.22
CA PHE A 48 -0.24 3.68 -1.11
C PHE A 48 -1.41 4.63 -1.41
N TYR A 49 -1.14 5.84 -1.94
CA TYR A 49 -2.22 6.74 -2.38
C TYR A 49 -3.08 6.14 -3.47
N GLY A 50 -2.49 5.42 -4.43
CA GLY A 50 -3.24 4.64 -5.42
C GLY A 50 -4.15 3.60 -4.76
N THR A 51 -3.64 2.90 -3.74
CA THR A 51 -4.44 1.92 -2.97
C THR A 51 -5.63 2.57 -2.27
N LEU A 52 -5.42 3.71 -1.59
CA LEU A 52 -6.49 4.45 -0.92
C LEU A 52 -7.59 4.89 -1.90
N LYS A 53 -7.20 5.51 -3.02
CA LYS A 53 -8.16 6.04 -4.00
C LYS A 53 -8.88 4.95 -4.78
N GLU A 54 -8.15 3.93 -5.23
CA GLU A 54 -8.70 2.92 -6.13
C GLU A 54 -9.38 1.78 -5.39
N ARG A 55 -8.64 1.13 -4.48
CA ARG A 55 -9.11 -0.11 -3.82
C ARG A 55 -10.01 0.17 -2.64
N LEU A 56 -9.70 1.22 -1.88
CA LEU A 56 -10.45 1.61 -0.69
C LEU A 56 -11.53 2.65 -0.98
N ASN A 57 -11.65 3.10 -2.25
CA ASN A 57 -12.64 4.06 -2.70
C ASN A 57 -12.75 5.29 -1.79
N LEU A 58 -11.62 5.86 -1.37
CA LEU A 58 -11.59 7.03 -0.49
C LEU A 58 -12.43 8.22 -1.00
N GLU A 59 -12.69 8.27 -2.32
CA GLU A 59 -13.48 9.32 -2.97
C GLU A 59 -14.99 9.01 -2.99
N ASN A 60 -15.42 7.87 -2.44
CA ASN A 60 -16.82 7.44 -2.36
C ASN A 60 -17.39 7.69 -0.95
N PHE A 61 -17.70 8.95 -0.67
CA PHE A 61 -18.14 9.38 0.66
C PHE A 61 -19.56 8.92 1.00
N THR A 62 -19.77 8.60 2.28
CA THR A 62 -21.04 8.15 2.86
C THR A 62 -22.04 9.29 3.05
N GLY A 63 -21.55 10.54 3.11
CA GLY A 63 -22.37 11.72 3.31
C GLY A 63 -21.95 12.92 2.47
N LYS A 64 -22.78 13.97 2.49
CA LYS A 64 -22.57 15.21 1.71
C LYS A 64 -21.98 16.36 2.52
N THR A 65 -21.79 16.19 3.82
CA THR A 65 -21.27 17.25 4.70
C THR A 65 -19.74 17.23 4.71
N VAL A 66 -19.14 18.38 5.03
CA VAL A 66 -17.69 18.46 5.23
C VAL A 66 -17.23 17.48 6.30
N GLU A 67 -18.04 17.30 7.34
CA GLU A 67 -17.70 16.41 8.45
C GLU A 67 -17.76 14.93 8.05
N SER A 68 -18.78 14.49 7.30
CA SER A 68 -18.82 13.11 6.82
C SER A 68 -17.63 12.79 5.91
N VAL A 69 -17.23 13.74 5.06
CA VAL A 69 -16.04 13.60 4.20
C VAL A 69 -14.77 13.44 5.04
N ARG A 70 -14.61 14.23 6.11
CA ARG A 70 -13.48 14.10 7.03
C ARG A 70 -13.48 12.76 7.75
N GLN A 71 -14.62 12.33 8.26
CA GLN A 71 -14.76 11.06 8.97
C GLN A 71 -14.41 9.86 8.10
N ASP A 72 -14.92 9.81 6.86
CA ASP A 72 -14.60 8.75 5.90
C ASP A 72 -13.10 8.75 5.55
N PHE A 73 -12.52 9.94 5.36
CA PHE A 73 -11.10 10.08 5.07
C PHE A 73 -10.23 9.56 6.20
N TYR A 74 -10.43 10.10 7.41
CA TYR A 74 -9.60 9.77 8.57
C TYR A 74 -9.80 8.31 9.02
N SER A 75 -11.03 7.78 8.97
CA SER A 75 -11.28 6.36 9.29
C SER A 75 -10.59 5.43 8.30
N THR A 76 -10.61 5.72 7.00
CA THR A 76 -9.93 4.91 5.98
C THR A 76 -8.41 4.91 6.18
N VAL A 77 -7.81 6.08 6.45
CA VAL A 77 -6.37 6.20 6.74
C VAL A 77 -6.02 5.44 8.02
N PHE A 78 -6.83 5.60 9.08
CA PHE A 78 -6.63 4.92 10.36
C PHE A 78 -6.68 3.40 10.21
N ILE A 79 -7.73 2.86 9.57
CA ILE A 79 -7.88 1.42 9.33
C ILE A 79 -6.71 0.89 8.50
N SER A 80 -6.21 1.66 7.52
CA SER A 80 -5.03 1.26 6.72
C SER A 80 -3.76 1.15 7.56
N GLY A 81 -3.62 2.00 8.59
CA GLY A 81 -2.56 1.90 9.58
C GLY A 81 -2.68 0.63 10.43
N ILE A 82 -3.87 0.39 10.99
CA ILE A 82 -4.18 -0.82 11.77
C ILE A 82 -3.94 -2.09 10.94
N GLU A 83 -4.36 -2.09 9.68
CA GLU A 83 -4.17 -3.18 8.73
C GLU A 83 -2.70 -3.49 8.49
N SER A 84 -1.82 -2.49 8.51
CA SER A 84 -0.38 -2.72 8.40
C SER A 84 0.23 -3.41 9.61
N VAL A 85 -0.36 -3.22 10.80
CA VAL A 85 0.04 -3.90 12.05
C VAL A 85 -0.53 -5.32 12.10
N LEU A 86 -1.84 -5.46 11.93
CA LEU A 86 -2.56 -6.74 12.09
C LEU A 86 -2.15 -7.79 11.05
N THR A 87 -1.68 -7.37 9.88
CA THR A 87 -1.24 -8.30 8.83
C THR A 87 0.17 -8.86 9.07
N GLY A 88 0.89 -8.43 10.11
CA GLY A 88 2.27 -8.84 10.38
C GLY A 88 2.44 -10.36 10.52
N GLU A 89 1.58 -11.01 11.31
CA GLU A 89 1.64 -12.47 11.50
C GLU A 89 1.30 -13.23 10.21
N ALA A 90 0.25 -12.81 9.51
CA ALA A 90 -0.12 -13.41 8.22
C ALA A 90 1.00 -13.28 7.18
N ARG A 91 1.69 -12.13 7.12
CA ARG A 91 2.85 -11.93 6.25
C ARG A 91 3.98 -12.90 6.58
N LYS A 92 4.30 -13.07 7.87
CA LYS A 92 5.32 -14.04 8.30
C LYS A 92 4.95 -15.46 7.85
N LYS A 93 3.72 -15.91 8.14
CA LYS A 93 3.22 -17.24 7.73
C LYS A 93 3.19 -17.45 6.22
N LEU A 94 3.03 -16.39 5.43
CA LEU A 94 3.11 -16.47 3.96
C LEU A 94 4.56 -16.55 3.49
N SER A 95 5.48 -15.79 4.09
CA SER A 95 6.91 -15.84 3.75
C SER A 95 7.56 -17.17 4.16
N ASP A 96 7.12 -17.78 5.27
CA ASP A 96 7.57 -19.12 5.69
C ASP A 96 7.25 -20.22 4.63
N LYS A 97 6.39 -19.92 3.65
CA LYS A 97 6.04 -20.82 2.54
C LYS A 97 6.80 -20.51 1.25
N ASP A 98 7.71 -19.55 1.24
CA ASP A 98 8.40 -19.10 0.03
C ASP A 98 9.17 -20.24 -0.65
N ASP A 99 9.82 -21.13 0.11
CA ASP A 99 10.53 -22.30 -0.43
C ASP A 99 9.62 -23.27 -1.20
N LYS A 100 8.31 -23.24 -0.93
CA LYS A 100 7.31 -24.13 -1.56
C LYS A 100 6.58 -23.46 -2.72
N ASN A 101 6.71 -22.15 -2.87
CA ASN A 101 5.96 -21.36 -3.85
C ASN A 101 6.89 -20.87 -4.97
N GLU A 102 6.39 -20.83 -6.19
CA GLU A 102 7.12 -20.22 -7.31
C GLU A 102 7.36 -18.71 -7.11
N TYR A 103 6.46 -18.05 -6.37
CA TYR A 103 6.50 -16.62 -6.12
C TYR A 103 6.20 -16.31 -4.65
N HIS A 104 6.84 -15.27 -4.13
CA HIS A 104 6.55 -14.73 -2.81
C HIS A 104 5.08 -14.30 -2.70
N GLN A 105 4.43 -14.65 -1.60
CA GLN A 105 3.02 -14.35 -1.35
C GLN A 105 2.85 -13.17 -0.39
N LEU A 106 2.04 -12.20 -0.81
CA LEU A 106 1.65 -11.03 -0.03
C LEU A 106 0.21 -11.14 0.45
N VAL A 107 -0.07 -10.54 1.62
CA VAL A 107 -1.44 -10.38 2.08
C VAL A 107 -2.20 -9.48 1.10
N ASN A 108 -3.40 -9.93 0.72
CA ASN A 108 -4.26 -9.16 -0.16
C ASN A 108 -4.90 -7.99 0.58
N LYS A 109 -4.38 -6.78 0.33
CA LYS A 109 -4.86 -5.52 0.92
C LYS A 109 -6.37 -5.30 0.83
N ALA A 110 -7.03 -5.75 -0.25
CA ALA A 110 -8.47 -5.59 -0.38
C ALA A 110 -9.24 -6.54 0.56
N VAL A 111 -8.71 -7.74 0.79
CA VAL A 111 -9.28 -8.71 1.75
C VAL A 111 -9.01 -8.24 3.17
N SER A 112 -7.75 -7.95 3.51
CA SER A 112 -7.38 -7.55 4.88
C SER A 112 -8.11 -6.30 5.34
N PHE A 113 -8.15 -5.26 4.50
CA PHE A 113 -8.86 -4.02 4.83
C PHE A 113 -10.35 -4.27 5.06
N ASN A 114 -11.02 -4.98 4.15
CA ASN A 114 -12.46 -5.23 4.26
C ASN A 114 -12.78 -6.11 5.47
N THR A 115 -11.96 -7.11 5.75
CA THR A 115 -12.09 -7.96 6.93
C THR A 115 -11.96 -7.15 8.22
N ILE A 116 -10.96 -6.26 8.31
CA ILE A 116 -10.78 -5.38 9.49
C ILE A 116 -11.96 -4.44 9.61
N LYS A 117 -12.40 -3.82 8.52
CA LYS A 117 -13.56 -2.92 8.51
C LYS A 117 -14.81 -3.61 9.09
N ASN A 118 -15.07 -4.86 8.70
CA ASN A 118 -16.23 -5.63 9.19
C ASN A 118 -16.12 -6.07 10.66
N HIS A 119 -14.91 -6.05 11.23
CA HIS A 119 -14.66 -6.42 12.62
C HIS A 119 -14.15 -5.24 13.45
N VAL A 120 -14.21 -4.01 12.95
CA VAL A 120 -13.58 -2.85 13.60
C VAL A 120 -14.27 -2.55 14.94
N THR A 121 -15.58 -2.73 15.02
CA THR A 121 -16.33 -2.56 16.26
C THR A 121 -15.95 -3.62 17.28
N ASP A 122 -15.87 -4.88 16.86
CA ASP A 122 -15.47 -5.99 17.74
C ASP A 122 -14.02 -5.81 18.22
N LEU A 123 -13.14 -5.31 17.36
CA LEU A 123 -11.72 -5.11 17.64
C LEU A 123 -11.46 -4.03 18.70
N PHE A 124 -12.25 -2.96 18.70
CA PHE A 124 -12.02 -1.81 19.58
C PHE A 124 -13.02 -1.69 20.73
N PHE A 125 -14.23 -2.23 20.56
CA PHE A 125 -15.34 -2.05 21.49
C PHE A 125 -16.04 -3.37 21.87
N GLY A 126 -15.59 -4.51 21.34
CA GLY A 126 -16.13 -5.81 21.68
C GLY A 126 -15.65 -6.29 23.05
N GLU A 127 -16.51 -7.05 23.73
CA GLU A 127 -16.16 -7.77 24.97
C GLU A 127 -15.52 -9.15 24.70
N SER A 128 -15.36 -9.49 23.42
CA SER A 128 -14.82 -10.78 22.99
C SER A 128 -13.31 -10.88 23.29
N ASP A 129 -12.84 -12.10 23.48
CA ASP A 129 -11.41 -12.36 23.59
C ASP A 129 -10.68 -11.88 22.33
N THR A 130 -9.79 -10.91 22.52
CA THR A 130 -9.04 -10.28 21.43
C THR A 130 -8.13 -11.28 20.73
N GLU A 131 -7.57 -12.25 21.46
CA GLU A 131 -6.64 -13.23 20.88
C GLU A 131 -7.37 -14.15 19.88
N ILE A 132 -8.57 -14.61 20.23
CA ILE A 132 -9.43 -15.40 19.34
C ILE A 132 -9.80 -14.60 18.09
N LEU A 133 -10.13 -13.32 18.24
CA LEU A 133 -10.45 -12.46 17.11
C LEU A 133 -9.24 -12.26 16.20
N LEU A 134 -8.06 -11.99 16.76
CA LEU A 134 -6.82 -11.83 15.99
C LEU A 134 -6.45 -13.11 15.23
N GLU A 135 -6.59 -14.28 15.84
CA GLU A 135 -6.35 -15.55 15.15
C GLU A 135 -7.32 -15.74 13.97
N LYS A 136 -8.61 -15.43 14.18
CA LYS A 136 -9.62 -15.45 13.11
C LYS A 136 -9.26 -14.49 11.98
N LEU A 137 -8.85 -13.25 12.30
CA LEU A 137 -8.41 -12.27 11.30
C LEU A 137 -7.20 -12.77 10.52
N THR A 138 -6.18 -13.31 11.19
CA THR A 138 -4.99 -13.90 10.56
C THR A 138 -5.39 -15.00 9.56
N ARG A 139 -6.29 -15.91 9.93
CA ARG A 139 -6.80 -16.96 9.02
C ARG A 139 -7.48 -16.36 7.79
N LEU A 140 -8.32 -15.34 7.97
CA LEU A 140 -9.00 -14.65 6.88
C LEU A 140 -8.02 -13.94 5.94
N PHE A 141 -6.98 -13.29 6.47
CA PHE A 141 -5.95 -12.63 5.66
C PHE A 141 -5.18 -13.61 4.75
N MET A 142 -5.02 -14.86 5.20
CA MET A 142 -4.33 -15.91 4.46
C MET A 142 -5.19 -16.61 3.40
N THR A 143 -6.50 -16.31 3.32
CA THR A 143 -7.43 -17.06 2.45
C THR A 143 -7.18 -16.83 0.96
N ASN A 144 -6.77 -15.62 0.57
CA ASN A 144 -6.58 -15.27 -0.84
C ASN A 144 -5.36 -14.34 -1.02
N PRO A 145 -4.12 -14.86 -0.85
CA PRO A 145 -2.90 -14.07 -1.00
C PRO A 145 -2.64 -13.68 -2.45
N VAL A 146 -1.86 -12.62 -2.65
CA VAL A 146 -1.45 -12.12 -3.97
C VAL A 146 0.04 -12.42 -4.16
N CYS A 147 0.43 -12.96 -5.31
CA CYS A 147 1.85 -13.22 -5.58
C CYS A 147 2.58 -11.96 -6.06
N GLU A 148 3.74 -11.69 -5.45
CA GLU A 148 4.69 -10.71 -5.95
C GLU A 148 5.59 -11.33 -7.02
N ARG A 149 5.65 -10.67 -8.19
CA ARG A 149 6.52 -11.07 -9.29
C ARG A 149 7.55 -9.98 -9.51
N LYS A 150 8.77 -10.22 -9.02
CA LYS A 150 9.88 -9.26 -9.17
C LYS A 150 10.12 -8.95 -10.65
N ASN A 151 10.43 -7.70 -10.95
CA ASN A 151 10.76 -7.21 -12.30
C ASN A 151 9.65 -7.37 -13.36
N ARG A 152 8.39 -7.55 -12.97
CA ARG A 152 7.27 -7.64 -13.92
C ARG A 152 7.01 -6.28 -14.59
N LYS A 153 7.43 -6.15 -15.85
CA LYS A 153 7.16 -4.97 -16.69
C LYS A 153 6.03 -5.27 -17.66
N PHE A 154 5.04 -4.39 -17.72
CA PHE A 154 3.98 -4.44 -18.73
C PHE A 154 4.05 -3.23 -19.64
N PRO A 155 4.08 -3.41 -20.97
CA PRO A 155 3.93 -2.28 -21.88
C PRO A 155 2.55 -1.66 -21.67
N ARG A 156 2.50 -0.33 -21.52
CA ARG A 156 1.25 0.41 -21.34
C ARG A 156 0.43 0.34 -22.63
N LYS A 157 -0.50 -0.62 -22.71
CA LYS A 157 -1.47 -0.70 -23.81
C LYS A 157 -2.59 0.30 -23.57
N ARG A 158 -2.54 1.46 -24.22
CA ARG A 158 -3.63 2.46 -24.15
C ARG A 158 -4.85 1.91 -24.87
N ARG A 159 -5.87 1.52 -24.11
CA ARG A 159 -7.18 1.09 -24.62
C ARG A 159 -8.22 2.10 -24.14
N PRO A 160 -8.76 2.96 -25.03
CA PRO A 160 -9.65 4.05 -24.63
C PRO A 160 -10.86 3.61 -23.79
N ARG A 161 -11.36 2.39 -24.01
CA ARG A 161 -12.54 1.84 -23.33
C ARG A 161 -12.24 0.86 -22.19
N ALA A 162 -10.97 0.52 -21.95
CA ALA A 162 -10.63 -0.49 -20.94
C ALA A 162 -10.97 -0.04 -19.51
N SER A 163 -10.64 1.21 -19.17
CA SER A 163 -10.99 1.79 -17.87
C SER A 163 -12.51 1.84 -17.69
N LEU A 164 -13.25 2.34 -18.69
CA LEU A 164 -14.72 2.39 -18.64
C LEU A 164 -15.34 1.00 -18.43
N ASN A 165 -14.87 -0.02 -19.16
CA ASN A 165 -15.36 -1.38 -19.01
C ASN A 165 -15.02 -1.97 -17.63
N TYR A 166 -13.83 -1.67 -17.09
CA TYR A 166 -13.48 -2.06 -15.74
C TYR A 166 -14.45 -1.48 -14.71
N HIS A 167 -14.69 -0.17 -14.76
CA HIS A 167 -15.63 0.50 -13.86
C HIS A 167 -17.07 -0.02 -13.97
N LYS A 168 -17.52 -0.36 -15.19
CA LYS A 168 -18.89 -0.84 -15.42
C LYS A 168 -19.11 -2.32 -15.06
N ARG A 169 -18.09 -3.17 -15.23
CA ARG A 169 -18.28 -4.64 -15.25
C ARG A 169 -17.47 -5.40 -14.20
N PHE A 170 -16.38 -4.82 -13.69
CA PHE A 170 -15.41 -5.54 -12.88
C PHE A 170 -15.10 -4.86 -11.54
N LYS A 171 -15.21 -3.53 -11.45
CA LYS A 171 -14.96 -2.81 -10.20
C LYS A 171 -16.02 -3.20 -9.16
N LYS A 172 -15.59 -3.88 -8.11
CA LYS A 172 -16.44 -4.09 -6.92
C LYS A 172 -16.54 -2.76 -6.19
N ILE A 173 -17.77 -2.31 -5.96
CA ILE A 173 -18.03 -1.18 -5.09
C ILE A 173 -17.86 -1.69 -3.67
N VAL A 174 -16.89 -1.11 -2.96
CA VAL A 174 -16.70 -1.34 -1.53
C VAL A 174 -17.43 -0.20 -0.84
N PHE A 175 -18.52 -0.53 -0.13
CA PHE A 175 -19.25 0.41 0.73
C PHE A 175 -18.69 0.32 2.15
#